data_AF-A0A016WU36-F1
#
_entry.id   AF-A0A016WU36-F1
#
_cell.length_a   1.000
_cell.length_b   1.000
_cell.length_c   1.000
_cell.angle_alpha   90.00
_cell.angle_beta   90.00
_cell.angle_gamma   90.00
#
_symmetry.space_group_name_H-M   'P 1'
#
loop_
_entity.id
_entity.type
_entity.pdbx_description
1 polymer ?
#
loop_
_entity_poly.entity_id
_entity_poly.type
_entity_poly.pdbx_seq_one_letter_code
_entity_poly.pdbx_strand_id
1 'polypeptide(L)'
;MALPVPVYEIAQGKGFDKFVRSFLMKYGRLNVNDQMLIHLLCAKLGGHLRANMQALPLGVGEGTFEEFATELATKFGENESPKRIEAYMELKRLKCSSNITEYCVELEQLSRSAYPESSERELSIIRTGALISQLTERPEYVQLFTLVEQSATE
;
A
#
# COMPACT_ATOMS: atom_id res chain seq x y z
N MET A 1 2.40 9.80 -32.09
CA MET A 1 2.79 8.51 -31.51
C MET A 1 2.03 8.29 -30.21
N ALA A 2 1.13 7.32 -30.13
CA ALA A 2 0.44 6.99 -28.87
C ALA A 2 1.39 6.13 -28.01
N LEU A 3 1.68 6.57 -26.79
CA LEU A 3 2.51 5.81 -25.85
C LEU A 3 1.88 4.44 -25.56
N PRO A 4 2.69 3.37 -25.39
CA PRO A 4 2.15 2.08 -24.98
C PRO A 4 1.46 2.22 -23.62
N VAL A 5 0.20 1.82 -23.52
CA VAL A 5 -0.50 1.69 -22.23
C VAL A 5 0.16 0.51 -21.51
N PRO A 6 0.87 0.76 -20.39
CA PRO A 6 1.55 -0.28 -19.63
C PRO A 6 0.51 -1.21 -18.96
N VAL A 7 0.96 -2.40 -18.56
CA VAL A 7 0.15 -3.26 -17.70
C VAL A 7 0.01 -2.58 -16.33
N TYR A 8 -1.21 -2.50 -15.82
CA TYR A 8 -1.47 -2.01 -14.47
C TYR A 8 -1.23 -3.14 -13.48
N GLU A 9 -0.09 -3.09 -12.80
CA GLU A 9 0.35 -4.06 -11.80
C GLU A 9 0.30 -3.49 -10.38
N ILE A 10 -0.05 -2.22 -10.23
CA ILE A 10 -0.03 -1.52 -8.95
C ILE A 10 -1.25 -1.97 -8.14
N ALA A 11 -0.99 -2.76 -7.10
CA ALA A 11 -2.02 -3.38 -6.27
C ALA A 11 -2.90 -2.39 -5.48
N GLN A 12 -2.45 -1.15 -5.30
CA GLN A 12 -2.99 -0.20 -4.31
C GLN A 12 -3.97 0.83 -4.88
N GLY A 13 -4.45 0.69 -6.13
CA GLY A 13 -5.30 1.69 -6.77
C GLY A 13 -4.59 3.02 -7.12
N LYS A 14 -3.34 3.21 -6.70
CA LYS A 14 -2.52 4.39 -7.03
C LYS A 14 -2.37 4.55 -8.54
N GLY A 15 -2.67 5.75 -9.01
CA GLY A 15 -2.61 6.10 -10.42
C GLY A 15 -3.57 5.32 -11.31
N PHE A 16 -4.58 4.64 -10.73
CA PHE A 16 -5.60 3.95 -11.50
C PHE A 16 -6.39 4.92 -12.37
N ASP A 17 -6.70 6.12 -11.88
CA ASP A 17 -7.31 7.19 -12.66
C ASP A 17 -6.43 7.61 -13.85
N LYS A 18 -5.11 7.74 -13.64
CA LYS A 18 -4.14 8.08 -14.69
C LYS A 18 -3.99 6.95 -15.70
N PHE A 19 -4.05 5.70 -15.23
CA PHE A 19 -4.06 4.51 -16.07
C PHE A 19 -5.33 4.46 -16.93
N VAL A 20 -6.52 4.63 -16.35
CA VAL A 20 -7.81 4.67 -17.07
C VAL A 20 -7.83 5.81 -18.08
N ARG A 21 -7.34 7.02 -17.73
CA ARG A 21 -7.21 8.13 -18.69
C ARG A 21 -6.29 7.77 -19.85
N SER A 22 -5.13 7.17 -19.58
CA SER A 22 -4.18 6.74 -20.61
C SER A 22 -4.76 5.63 -21.50
N PHE A 23 -5.51 4.72 -20.90
CA PHE A 23 -6.25 3.67 -21.58
C PHE A 23 -7.31 4.26 -22.51
N LEU A 24 -8.17 5.16 -22.02
CA LEU A 24 -9.21 5.81 -22.81
C LEU A 24 -8.64 6.66 -23.96
N MET A 25 -7.50 7.33 -23.76
CA MET A 25 -6.83 8.07 -24.84
C MET A 25 -6.39 7.16 -26.00
N LYS A 26 -6.08 5.88 -25.71
CA LYS A 26 -5.64 4.90 -26.70
C LYS A 26 -6.79 4.10 -27.31
N TYR A 27 -7.69 3.60 -26.47
CA TYR A 27 -8.73 2.65 -26.85
C TYR A 27 -10.11 3.30 -27.01
N GLY A 28 -10.38 4.41 -26.31
CA GLY A 28 -11.66 5.11 -26.37
C GLY A 28 -11.95 5.78 -27.72
N ARG A 29 -10.93 5.96 -28.58
CA ARG A 29 -11.09 6.47 -29.95
C ARG A 29 -11.37 5.38 -30.99
N LEU A 30 -11.42 4.11 -30.59
CA LEU A 30 -11.53 2.98 -31.51
C LEU A 30 -12.98 2.63 -31.90
N ASN A 31 -13.98 3.44 -31.53
CA ASN A 31 -15.41 3.15 -31.74
C ASN A 31 -15.81 1.72 -31.30
N VAL A 32 -15.16 1.21 -30.27
CA VAL A 32 -15.47 -0.08 -29.66
C VAL A 32 -16.56 0.10 -28.62
N ASN A 33 -17.41 -0.92 -28.45
CA ASN A 33 -18.44 -0.89 -27.43
C ASN A 33 -17.84 -1.05 -26.01
N ASP A 34 -18.63 -0.69 -24.99
CA ASP A 34 -18.20 -0.71 -23.60
C ASP A 34 -17.73 -2.10 -23.14
N GLN A 35 -18.40 -3.17 -23.62
CA GLN A 35 -18.01 -4.54 -23.35
C GLN A 35 -16.58 -4.84 -23.82
N MET A 36 -16.23 -4.41 -25.03
CA MET A 36 -14.89 -4.58 -25.57
C MET A 36 -13.87 -3.70 -24.83
N LEU A 37 -14.24 -2.49 -24.40
CA LEU A 37 -13.38 -1.65 -23.56
C LEU A 37 -13.10 -2.29 -22.20
N ILE A 38 -14.12 -2.88 -21.57
CA ILE A 38 -14.01 -3.62 -20.31
C ILE A 38 -13.06 -4.82 -20.49
N HIS A 39 -13.26 -5.63 -21.52
CA HIS A 39 -12.36 -6.74 -21.82
C HIS A 39 -10.91 -6.32 -22.05
N LEU A 40 -10.70 -5.23 -22.82
CA LEU A 40 -9.38 -4.67 -23.07
C LEU A 40 -8.75 -4.12 -21.78
N LEU A 41 -9.53 -3.49 -20.89
CA LEU A 41 -9.06 -3.01 -19.60
C LEU A 41 -8.60 -4.17 -18.71
N CYS A 42 -9.40 -5.23 -18.61
CA CYS A 42 -9.05 -6.44 -17.86
C CYS A 42 -7.78 -7.12 -18.41
N ALA A 43 -7.59 -7.13 -19.74
CA ALA A 43 -6.37 -7.65 -20.38
C ALA A 43 -5.12 -6.82 -20.09
N LYS A 44 -5.30 -5.57 -19.61
CA LYS A 44 -4.22 -4.68 -19.18
C LYS A 44 -3.99 -4.69 -17.68
N LEU A 45 -4.73 -5.46 -16.90
CA LEU A 45 -4.43 -5.73 -15.50
C LEU A 45 -3.41 -6.86 -15.40
N GLY A 46 -2.43 -6.72 -14.51
CA GLY A 46 -1.38 -7.72 -14.28
C GLY A 46 -1.47 -8.39 -12.91
N GLY A 47 -0.73 -9.49 -12.77
CA GLY A 47 -0.54 -10.20 -11.50
C GLY A 47 -1.85 -10.59 -10.80
N HIS A 48 -1.94 -10.27 -9.51
CA HIS A 48 -3.06 -10.65 -8.65
C HIS A 48 -4.38 -9.94 -9.02
N LEU A 49 -4.33 -8.73 -9.60
CA LEU A 49 -5.51 -7.98 -10.02
C LEU A 49 -6.24 -8.70 -11.15
N ARG A 50 -5.48 -9.29 -12.08
CA ARG A 50 -6.04 -10.11 -13.16
C ARG A 50 -6.67 -11.39 -12.63
N ALA A 51 -6.01 -12.07 -11.68
CA ALA A 51 -6.54 -13.29 -11.06
C ALA A 51 -7.85 -13.03 -10.31
N ASN A 52 -7.93 -11.93 -9.56
CA ASN A 52 -9.15 -11.49 -8.87
C ASN A 52 -10.28 -11.19 -9.86
N MET A 53 -9.98 -10.55 -10.99
CA MET A 53 -10.98 -10.25 -12.02
C MET A 53 -11.48 -11.49 -12.76
N GLN A 54 -10.61 -12.49 -12.97
CA GLN A 54 -11.01 -13.76 -13.57
C GLN A 54 -11.82 -14.65 -12.62
N ALA A 55 -11.68 -14.45 -11.31
CA ALA A 55 -12.47 -15.13 -10.29
C ALA A 55 -13.87 -14.53 -10.08
N LEU A 56 -14.14 -13.35 -10.63
CA LEU A 56 -15.47 -12.72 -10.56
C LEU A 56 -16.44 -13.41 -11.54
N PRO A 57 -17.72 -13.58 -11.16
CA PRO A 57 -18.73 -14.10 -12.07
C PRO A 57 -18.83 -13.22 -13.33
N LEU A 58 -19.01 -13.85 -14.49
CA LEU A 58 -19.11 -13.24 -15.84
C LEU A 58 -20.20 -12.15 -16.00
N GLY A 59 -20.91 -11.76 -14.94
CA GLY A 59 -21.97 -10.75 -14.92
C GLY A 59 -21.59 -9.38 -14.33
N VAL A 60 -20.34 -9.15 -13.88
CA VAL A 60 -19.90 -7.82 -13.40
C VAL A 60 -19.77 -6.80 -14.57
N GLY A 61 -20.03 -7.22 -15.80
CA GLY A 61 -19.97 -6.40 -17.01
C GLY A 61 -21.32 -5.89 -17.54
N GLU A 62 -22.46 -6.08 -16.87
CA GLU A 62 -23.73 -5.47 -17.31
C GLU A 62 -23.79 -4.00 -16.89
N GLY A 63 -23.03 -3.16 -17.59
CA GLY A 63 -22.97 -1.72 -17.33
C GLY A 63 -22.11 -1.00 -18.35
N THR A 64 -22.07 0.32 -18.22
CA THR A 64 -21.17 1.17 -18.98
C THR A 64 -19.72 0.96 -18.56
N PHE A 65 -18.77 1.31 -19.43
CA PHE A 65 -17.34 1.26 -19.08
C PHE A 65 -17.02 2.11 -17.83
N GLU A 66 -17.72 3.23 -17.66
CA GLU A 66 -17.52 4.17 -16.56
C GLU A 66 -17.96 3.57 -15.21
N GLU A 67 -19.12 2.92 -15.18
CA GLU A 67 -19.61 2.19 -13.99
C GLU A 67 -18.65 1.07 -13.61
N PHE A 68 -18.19 0.29 -14.60
CA PHE A 68 -17.23 -0.79 -14.38
C PHE A 68 -15.89 -0.26 -13.82
N ALA A 69 -15.34 0.81 -14.41
CA ALA A 69 -14.07 1.39 -13.96
C ALA A 69 -14.19 1.98 -12.54
N THR A 70 -15.34 2.55 -12.20
CA THR A 70 -15.60 3.10 -10.86
C THR A 70 -15.71 1.99 -9.82
N GLU A 71 -16.45 0.92 -10.12
CA GLU A 71 -16.54 -0.26 -9.25
C GLU A 71 -15.15 -0.92 -9.06
N LEU A 72 -14.35 -1.00 -10.14
CA LEU A 72 -12.99 -1.49 -10.08
C LEU A 72 -12.10 -0.68 -9.14
N ALA A 73 -12.19 0.65 -9.23
CA ALA A 73 -11.43 1.57 -8.38
C ALA A 73 -11.79 1.38 -6.91
N THR A 74 -13.09 1.25 -6.61
CA THR A 74 -13.61 0.97 -5.27
C THR A 74 -13.09 -0.38 -4.77
N LYS A 75 -13.17 -1.44 -5.58
CA LYS A 75 -12.69 -2.79 -5.23
C LYS A 75 -11.18 -2.86 -4.99
N PHE A 76 -10.39 -2.10 -5.73
CA PHE A 76 -8.95 -1.98 -5.48
C PHE A 76 -8.66 -1.19 -4.19
N GLY A 77 -9.55 -0.28 -3.78
CA GLY A 77 -9.47 0.39 -2.48
C GLY A 77 -9.95 -0.48 -1.29
N GLU A 78 -10.96 -1.33 -1.49
CA GLU A 78 -11.57 -2.15 -0.43
C GLU A 78 -10.76 -3.40 -0.05
N ASN A 79 -10.11 -4.06 -1.02
CA ASN A 79 -9.40 -5.33 -0.79
C ASN A 79 -8.19 -5.24 0.17
N GLU A 80 -7.72 -4.03 0.49
CA GLU A 80 -6.60 -3.79 1.42
C GLU A 80 -7.04 -3.46 2.85
N SER A 81 -8.34 -3.29 3.14
CA SER A 81 -8.78 -2.98 4.51
C SER A 81 -8.35 -4.04 5.54
N PRO A 82 -8.53 -5.37 5.30
CA PRO A 82 -8.20 -6.39 6.28
C PRO A 82 -6.68 -6.52 6.53
N LYS A 83 -5.86 -6.54 5.47
CA LYS A 83 -4.40 -6.67 5.56
C LYS A 83 -3.74 -5.43 6.17
N ARG A 84 -4.25 -4.24 5.85
CA ARG A 84 -3.79 -3.00 6.47
C ARG A 84 -4.15 -2.96 7.95
N ILE A 85 -5.36 -3.39 8.31
CA ILE A 85 -5.79 -3.50 9.71
C ILE A 85 -4.90 -4.52 10.46
N GLU A 86 -4.62 -5.66 9.86
CA GLU A 86 -3.70 -6.67 10.41
C GLU A 86 -2.29 -6.11 10.59
N ALA A 87 -1.71 -5.49 9.56
CA ALA A 87 -0.40 -4.84 9.65
C ALA A 87 -0.36 -3.74 10.71
N TYR A 88 -1.44 -2.96 10.86
CA TYR A 88 -1.57 -1.97 11.93
C TYR A 88 -1.62 -2.62 13.31
N MET A 89 -2.36 -3.72 13.48
CA MET A 89 -2.45 -4.45 14.75
C MET A 89 -1.09 -5.04 15.13
N GLU A 90 -0.38 -5.67 14.19
CA GLU A 90 0.97 -6.20 14.42
C GLU A 90 1.97 -5.08 14.72
N LEU A 91 1.90 -3.94 14.01
CA LEU A 91 2.71 -2.77 14.30
C LEU A 91 2.51 -2.26 15.74
N LYS A 92 1.28 -2.27 16.26
CA LYS A 92 0.97 -1.86 17.64
C LYS A 92 1.47 -2.85 18.69
N ARG A 93 1.61 -4.12 18.33
CA ARG A 93 2.07 -5.19 19.22
C ARG A 93 3.58 -5.43 19.15
N LEU A 94 4.25 -4.89 18.12
CA LEU A 94 5.68 -5.03 17.91
C LEU A 94 6.47 -4.55 19.14
N LYS A 95 7.35 -5.42 19.67
CA LYS A 95 8.22 -5.14 20.81
C LYS A 95 9.65 -5.57 20.49
N CYS A 96 10.63 -4.79 20.94
CA CYS A 96 12.04 -5.09 20.75
C CYS A 96 12.52 -6.09 21.83
N SER A 97 12.50 -7.39 21.51
CA SER A 97 12.86 -8.45 22.47
C SER A 97 14.37 -8.55 22.71
N SER A 98 15.19 -8.60 21.66
CA SER A 98 16.64 -8.85 21.79
C SER A 98 17.48 -8.24 20.67
N ASN A 99 17.05 -8.33 19.40
CA ASN A 99 17.79 -7.81 18.26
C ASN A 99 17.15 -6.51 17.72
N ILE A 100 17.81 -5.38 17.95
CA ILE A 100 17.33 -4.07 17.50
C ILE A 100 17.30 -3.94 15.98
N THR A 101 18.20 -4.63 15.26
CA THR A 101 18.25 -4.59 13.80
C THR A 101 17.07 -5.34 13.19
N GLU A 102 16.73 -6.52 13.70
CA GLU A 102 15.53 -7.26 13.29
C GLU A 102 14.26 -6.47 13.59
N TYR A 103 14.18 -5.87 14.78
CA TYR A 103 13.07 -4.98 15.14
C TYR A 103 12.92 -3.81 14.16
N CYS A 104 14.02 -3.14 13.77
CA CYS A 104 13.98 -2.04 12.80
C CYS A 104 13.49 -2.49 11.42
N VAL A 105 13.93 -3.66 10.95
CA VAL A 105 13.49 -4.22 9.66
C VAL A 105 11.99 -4.52 9.69
N GLU A 106 11.50 -5.16 10.76
CA GLU A 106 10.09 -5.50 10.91
C GLU A 106 9.22 -4.25 11.07
N LEU A 107 9.70 -3.26 11.83
CA LEU A 107 9.08 -1.94 11.96
C LEU A 107 8.97 -1.21 10.63
N GLU A 108 10.00 -1.26 9.78
CA GLU A 108 9.99 -0.65 8.45
C GLU A 108 8.92 -1.30 7.55
N GLN A 109 8.85 -2.63 7.55
CA GLN A 109 7.88 -3.41 6.77
C GLN A 109 6.45 -3.17 7.24
N LEU A 110 6.17 -3.31 8.54
CA LEU A 110 4.84 -3.14 9.11
C LEU A 110 4.32 -1.71 8.98
N SER A 111 5.16 -0.70 9.22
CA SER A 111 4.76 0.70 9.03
C SER A 111 4.42 1.02 7.57
N ARG A 112 5.14 0.45 6.60
CA ARG A 112 4.84 0.65 5.18
C ARG A 112 3.54 -0.04 4.76
N SER A 113 3.25 -1.22 5.32
CA SER A 113 2.00 -1.96 5.06
C SER A 113 0.79 -1.34 5.77
N ALA A 114 0.96 -0.81 6.98
CA ALA A 114 -0.10 -0.17 7.76
C ALA A 114 -0.47 1.22 7.21
N TYR A 115 0.51 1.95 6.65
CA TYR A 115 0.35 3.31 6.15
C TYR A 115 0.89 3.46 4.72
N PRO A 116 0.29 2.79 3.73
CA PRO A 116 0.78 2.79 2.34
C PRO A 116 0.72 4.17 1.68
N GLU A 117 -0.11 5.08 2.20
CA GLU A 117 -0.29 6.45 1.70
C GLU A 117 0.63 7.48 2.36
N SER A 118 1.31 7.11 3.46
CA SER A 118 2.20 8.04 4.15
C SER A 118 3.51 8.23 3.38
N SER A 119 3.96 9.49 3.34
CA SER A 119 5.27 9.85 2.81
C SER A 119 6.39 9.25 3.66
N GLU A 120 7.59 9.13 3.09
CA GLU A 120 8.75 8.60 3.83
C GLU A 120 9.08 9.44 5.07
N ARG A 121 8.82 10.76 5.02
CA ARG A 121 8.97 11.65 6.19
C ARG A 121 7.99 11.28 7.30
N GLU A 122 6.72 11.06 6.98
CA GLU A 122 5.70 10.68 7.98
C GLU A 122 5.99 9.30 8.56
N LEU A 123 6.38 8.34 7.71
CA LEU A 123 6.81 7.01 8.15
C LEU A 123 8.03 7.09 9.06
N SER A 124 9.01 7.94 8.73
CA SER A 124 10.20 8.16 9.56
C SER A 124 9.84 8.68 10.96
N ILE A 125 8.89 9.61 11.07
CA ILE A 125 8.41 10.11 12.37
C ILE A 125 7.75 8.98 13.17
N ILE A 126 6.88 8.17 12.55
CA ILE A 126 6.22 7.02 13.20
C ILE A 126 7.24 6.02 13.72
N ARG A 127 8.22 5.65 12.88
CA ARG A 127 9.27 4.67 13.23
C ARG A 127 10.17 5.19 14.34
N THR A 128 10.56 6.46 14.27
CA THR A 128 11.38 7.12 15.30
C THR A 128 10.64 7.13 16.64
N GLY A 129 9.35 7.48 16.65
CA GLY A 129 8.52 7.42 17.86
C GLY A 129 8.45 6.02 18.46
N ALA A 130 8.21 5.00 17.62
CA ALA A 130 8.19 3.61 18.07
C ALA A 130 9.53 3.15 18.65
N LEU A 131 10.65 3.51 18.00
CA LEU A 131 12.00 3.22 18.49
C LEU A 131 12.27 3.86 19.86
N ILE A 132 11.94 5.14 20.01
CA ILE A 132 12.11 5.85 21.28
C ILE A 132 11.32 5.15 22.38
N SER A 133 10.04 4.84 22.15
CA SER A 133 9.20 4.14 23.14
C SER A 133 9.76 2.77 23.53
N GLN A 134 10.34 2.01 22.60
CA GLN A 134 10.97 0.73 22.93
C GLN A 134 12.26 0.88 23.75
N LEU A 135 13.07 1.89 23.44
CA LEU A 135 14.35 2.11 24.12
C LEU A 135 14.17 2.69 25.52
N THR A 136 13.16 3.55 25.73
CA THR A 136 12.87 4.15 27.04
C THR A 136 12.17 3.20 28.00
N GLU A 137 11.47 2.16 27.50
CA GLU A 137 10.89 1.09 28.33
C GLU A 137 11.96 0.13 28.89
N ARG A 138 13.22 0.19 28.44
CA ARG A 138 14.32 -0.66 28.94
C ARG A 138 15.05 -0.02 30.13
N PRO A 139 15.16 -0.71 31.27
CA PRO A 139 15.81 -0.17 32.47
C PRO A 139 17.31 0.13 32.27
N GLU A 140 17.99 -0.61 31.39
CA GLU A 140 19.41 -0.45 31.09
C GLU A 140 19.72 0.90 30.41
N TYR A 141 18.81 1.43 29.60
CA TYR A 141 19.00 2.71 28.91
C TYR A 141 18.84 3.89 29.88
N VAL A 142 17.92 3.78 30.84
CA VAL A 142 17.75 4.77 31.92
C VAL A 142 18.99 4.79 32.81
N GLN A 143 19.57 3.63 33.11
CA GLN A 143 20.80 3.52 33.91
C GLN A 143 22.03 4.10 33.19
N LEU A 144 22.17 3.86 31.89
CA LEU A 144 23.26 4.43 31.09
C LEU A 144 23.11 5.95 30.94
N PHE A 145 21.90 6.46 30.69
CA PHE A 145 21.65 7.90 30.59
C PHE A 145 21.94 8.62 31.92
N THR A 146 21.50 8.05 33.05
CA THR A 146 21.79 8.61 34.38
C THR A 146 23.28 8.60 34.71
N LEU A 147 24.00 7.53 34.34
CA LEU A 147 25.46 7.47 34.53
C LEU A 147 26.20 8.51 33.68
N VAL A 148 25.77 8.70 32.42
CA VAL A 148 26.36 9.70 31.51
C VAL A 148 26.12 11.13 32.02
N GLU A 149 24.89 11.46 32.43
CA GLU A 149 24.57 12.77 33.03
C GLU A 149 25.38 13.06 34.30
N GLN A 150 25.55 12.05 35.16
CA GLN A 150 26.36 12.16 36.38
C GLN A 150 27.85 12.37 36.08
N SER A 151 28.38 11.70 35.05
CA SER A 151 29.79 11.87 34.64
C SER A 151 30.08 13.18 33.90
N ALA A 152 29.05 13.87 33.40
CA ALA A 152 29.18 15.16 32.72
C ALA A 152 29.18 16.37 33.67
N THR A 153 28.92 16.13 34.96
CA THR A 153 28.86 17.17 36.01
C THR A 153 30.05 17.14 36.99
N GLU A 154 31.04 16.27 36.77
CA GLU A 154 32.37 16.28 37.41
C GLU A 154 33.43 16.91 36.48
#